data_AF-A0A8T3VSW1-F1
#
_entry.id   AF-A0A8T3VSW1-F1
#
_cell.length_a   1.000
_cell.length_b   1.000
_cell.length_c   1.000
_cell.angle_alpha   90.00
_cell.angle_beta   90.00
_cell.angle_gamma   90.00
#
_symmetry.space_group_name_H-M   'P 1'
#
loop_
_entity.id
_entity.type
_entity.pdbx_description
1 polymer ?
#
loop_
_entity_poly.entity_id
_entity_poly.type
_entity_poly.pdbx_seq_one_letter_code
_entity_poly.pdbx_strand_id
1 'polypeptide(L)' 'KKFTASLKNNKGKALKKVKLTLKVGKKTYKATTNSKGVATFKVKLTKKGKYTATVKFAGSKYYKALSKKAKITVKK' A
#
# COMPACT_ATOMS: atom_id res chain seq x y z
N LYS A 1 -6.04 -10.60 -6.75
CA LYS A 1 -5.22 -9.54 -7.39
C LYS A 1 -4.07 -9.18 -6.45
N LYS A 2 -2.87 -8.94 -6.97
CA LYS A 2 -1.71 -8.52 -6.17
C LYS A 2 -1.57 -7.00 -6.34
N PHE A 3 -1.45 -6.28 -5.23
CA PHE A 3 -1.18 -4.84 -5.22
C PHE A 3 0.22 -4.63 -4.67
N THR A 4 1.04 -3.87 -5.38
CA THR A 4 2.38 -3.52 -4.94
C THR A 4 2.44 -2.02 -4.68
N ALA A 5 2.93 -1.63 -3.52
CA ALA A 5 3.22 -0.25 -3.20
C ALA A 5 4.72 -0.09 -3.01
N SER A 6 5.33 0.87 -3.69
CA SER A 6 6.75 1.18 -3.56
C SER A 6 6.93 2.39 -2.66
N LEU A 7 7.77 2.26 -1.65
CA LEU A 7 8.15 3.32 -0.74
C LEU A 7 9.62 3.67 -0.94
N LYS A 8 9.86 4.90 -1.39
CA LYS A 8 11.19 5.47 -1.59
C LYS A 8 11.26 6.79 -0.84
N ASN A 9 12.44 7.15 -0.34
CA ASN A 9 12.67 8.47 0.24
C ASN A 9 12.92 9.53 -0.85
N ASN A 10 13.05 10.79 -0.43
CA ASN A 10 13.32 11.92 -1.33
C ASN A 10 14.66 11.82 -2.07
N LYS A 11 15.58 10.95 -1.60
CA LYS A 11 16.86 10.66 -2.26
C LYS A 11 16.77 9.43 -3.18
N GLY A 12 15.58 8.93 -3.50
CA GLY A 12 15.36 7.73 -4.32
C GLY A 12 15.70 6.40 -3.62
N LYS A 13 16.17 6.43 -2.37
CA LYS A 13 16.56 5.24 -1.61
C LYS A 13 15.31 4.50 -1.13
N ALA A 14 15.30 3.20 -1.40
CA ALA A 14 14.19 2.34 -1.06
C ALA A 14 14.11 2.05 0.44
N LEU A 15 12.90 2.13 0.98
CA LEU A 15 12.64 1.98 2.40
C LEU A 15 12.30 0.54 2.76
N LYS A 16 13.27 -0.22 3.28
CA LYS A 16 13.09 -1.63 3.68
C LYS A 16 12.53 -1.78 5.10
N LYS A 17 11.80 -2.89 5.34
CA LYS A 17 11.22 -3.24 6.65
C LYS A 17 10.21 -2.22 7.20
N VAL A 18 9.53 -1.50 6.31
CA VAL A 18 8.52 -0.51 6.68
C VAL A 18 7.12 -1.11 6.58
N LYS A 19 6.35 -1.03 7.66
CA LYS A 19 4.95 -1.47 7.70
C LYS A 19 4.06 -0.44 7.00
N LEU A 20 3.34 -0.90 5.97
CA LEU A 20 2.32 -0.15 5.26
C LEU A 20 0.96 -0.81 5.47
N THR A 21 -0.08 0.02 5.59
CA THR A 21 -1.45 -0.43 5.77
C THR A 21 -2.26 -0.02 4.55
N LEU A 22 -2.78 -0.98 3.79
CA LEU A 22 -3.64 -0.77 2.65
C LEU A 22 -5.10 -1.08 3.06
N LYS A 23 -5.95 -0.06 3.11
CA LYS A 23 -7.39 -0.21 3.31
C LYS A 23 -8.10 -0.23 1.95
N VAL A 24 -8.72 -1.33 1.57
CA VAL A 24 -9.51 -1.44 0.33
C VAL A 24 -10.98 -1.65 0.69
N GLY A 25 -11.78 -0.60 0.52
CA GLY A 25 -13.18 -0.60 0.97
C GLY A 25 -13.30 -0.83 2.48
N LYS A 26 -14.01 -1.89 2.89
CA LYS A 26 -14.15 -2.31 4.31
C LYS A 26 -13.01 -3.21 4.81
N LYS A 27 -12.10 -3.66 3.95
CA LYS A 27 -10.99 -4.57 4.32
C LYS A 27 -9.69 -3.82 4.51
N THR A 28 -8.91 -4.23 5.51
CA THR A 28 -7.60 -3.67 5.81
C THR A 28 -6.53 -4.74 5.66
N TYR A 29 -5.48 -4.42 4.92
CA TYR A 29 -4.35 -5.29 4.63
C TYR A 29 -3.08 -4.62 5.15
N LYS A 30 -2.19 -5.39 5.77
CA LYS A 30 -0.88 -4.91 6.23
C LYS A 30 0.19 -5.61 5.43
N ALA A 31 1.18 -4.87 4.95
CA ALA A 31 2.34 -5.43 4.28
C ALA A 31 3.60 -4.69 4.69
N THR A 32 4.71 -5.40 4.70
CA THR A 32 6.02 -4.84 4.99
C THR A 32 6.77 -4.66 3.69
N THR A 33 7.46 -3.53 3.52
CA THR A 33 8.33 -3.30 2.36
C THR A 33 9.56 -4.21 2.40
N ASN A 34 9.91 -4.75 1.23
CA ASN A 34 11.12 -5.58 1.06
C ASN A 34 12.39 -4.72 0.94
N SER A 35 13.53 -5.36 0.69
CA SER A 35 14.83 -4.71 0.44
C SER A 35 14.83 -3.68 -0.70
N LYS A 36 13.90 -3.82 -1.65
CA LYS A 36 13.67 -2.86 -2.77
C LYS A 36 12.62 -1.79 -2.44
N GLY A 37 12.17 -1.70 -1.18
CA GLY A 37 11.14 -0.76 -0.74
C GLY A 37 9.74 -1.09 -1.25
N VAL A 38 9.53 -2.30 -1.76
CA VAL A 38 8.24 -2.73 -2.33
C VAL A 38 7.47 -3.54 -1.30
N ALA A 39 6.28 -3.08 -0.93
CA ALA A 39 5.31 -3.83 -0.13
C ALA A 39 4.29 -4.50 -1.06
N THR A 40 4.06 -5.79 -0.86
CA THR A 40 3.09 -6.56 -1.63
C THR A 40 1.86 -6.89 -0.78
N PHE A 41 0.70 -6.41 -1.21
CA PHE A 41 -0.60 -6.68 -0.62
C PHE A 41 -1.37 -7.68 -1.48
N LYS A 42 -1.74 -8.82 -0.90
CA LYS A 42 -2.61 -9.80 -1.57
C LYS A 42 -4.08 -9.41 -1.32
N VAL A 43 -4.69 -8.70 -2.27
CA VAL A 43 -6.10 -8.28 -2.17
C VAL A 43 -6.98 -9.24 -2.97
N LYS A 44 -7.89 -9.92 -2.27
CA LYS A 44 -8.95 -10.72 -2.89
C LYS A 44 -10.19 -9.83 -3.11
N LEU A 45 -10.26 -9.21 -4.29
CA LEU A 45 -11.48 -8.57 -4.80
C LEU A 45 -12.19 -9.58 -5.70
N THR A 46 -13.25 -10.19 -5.18
CA THR A 46 -14.07 -11.18 -5.89
C THR A 46 -15.30 -10.55 -6.54
N LYS A 47 -15.75 -9.40 -6.04
CA LYS A 47 -16.88 -8.65 -6.58
C LYS A 47 -16.39 -7.55 -7.54
N LYS A 48 -17.18 -7.29 -8.57
CA LYS A 48 -16.98 -6.16 -9.48
C LYS A 48 -17.47 -4.89 -8.84
N GLY A 49 -16.83 -3.78 -9.17
CA GLY A 49 -17.17 -2.48 -8.63
C GLY A 49 -15.98 -1.56 -8.48
N LYS A 50 -16.27 -0.36 -7.97
CA LYS A 50 -15.28 0.67 -7.64
C LYS A 50 -14.87 0.49 -6.17
N TYR A 51 -13.58 0.26 -5.94
CA TYR A 51 -13.00 0.14 -4.62
C TYR A 51 -12.01 1.28 -4.38
N THR A 52 -12.13 1.94 -3.24
CA THR A 52 -11.13 2.93 -2.80
C THR A 52 -10.06 2.20 -1.99
N ALA A 53 -8.86 2.14 -2.54
CA ALA A 53 -7.65 1.73 -1.84
C ALA A 53 -7.02 2.95 -1.15
N THR A 54 -6.75 2.87 0.14
CA THR A 54 -6.04 3.89 0.91
C THR A 54 -4.80 3.24 1.50
N VAL A 55 -3.64 3.57 0.96
CA VAL A 55 -2.36 3.20 1.57
C VAL A 55 -2.04 4.24 2.63
N LYS A 56 -1.88 3.79 3.87
CA LYS A 56 -1.46 4.58 5.00
C LYS A 56 -0.13 4.04 5.50
N PHE A 57 0.84 4.91 5.54
CA PHE A 57 2.11 4.74 6.21
C PHE A 57 2.01 5.46 7.55
N ALA A 58 2.16 4.73 8.66
CA ALA A 58 2.03 5.29 10.00
C ALA A 58 3.19 6.24 10.38
N GLY A 59 4.20 6.36 9.51
CA GLY A 59 5.45 7.01 9.86
C GLY A 59 6.39 6.01 10.54
N SER A 60 7.64 6.40 10.64
CA SER A 60 8.70 5.70 11.35
C SER A 60 9.59 6.74 12.03
N LYS A 61 10.53 6.30 12.88
CA LYS A 61 11.49 7.17 13.57
C LYS A 61 12.19 8.18 12.64
N TYR A 62 12.34 7.83 11.36
CA TYR A 62 13.02 8.64 10.35
C TYR A 62 12.10 9.29 9.30
N TYR A 63 10.82 8.90 9.22
CA TYR A 63 9.93 9.32 8.14
C TYR A 63 8.55 9.67 8.67
N LYS A 64 8.01 10.82 8.25
CA LYS A 64 6.65 11.24 8.62
C LYS A 64 5.60 10.26 8.10
N ALA A 65 4.46 10.22 8.79
CA ALA A 65 3.29 9.49 8.32
C ALA A 65 2.82 10.02 6.96
N LEU A 66 2.42 9.12 6.08
CA LEU A 66 1.93 9.47 4.74
C LEU A 66 0.65 8.70 4.47
N SER A 67 -0.27 9.30 3.74
CA SER A 67 -1.45 8.58 3.26
C SER A 67 -1.71 8.91 1.81
N LYS A 68 -2.02 7.90 1.01
CA LYS A 68 -2.34 8.05 -0.40
C LYS A 68 -3.53 7.18 -0.76
N LYS A 69 -4.47 7.78 -1.48
CA LYS A 69 -5.69 7.12 -1.94
C LYS A 69 -5.52 6.77 -3.42
N ALA A 70 -6.01 5.60 -3.81
CA ALA A 70 -6.04 5.07 -5.16
C ALA A 70 -7.43 4.49 -5.42
N LYS A 71 -8.02 4.81 -6.58
CA LYS A 71 -9.29 4.23 -7.01
C LYS A 71 -9.00 2.98 -7.86
N ILE A 72 -9.58 1.85 -7.47
CA ILE A 72 -9.46 0.58 -8.17
C ILE A 72 -10.82 0.27 -8.78
N THR A 73 -10.89 0.19 -10.11
CA THR A 73 -12.10 -0.24 -10.80
C THR A 73 -11.91 -1.67 -11.28
N VAL A 74 -12.73 -2.59 -10.78
CA VAL A 74 -12.77 -3.97 -11.26
C VAL A 74 -13.88 -4.07 -12.30
N LYS A 75 -13.52 -3.94 -13.59
CA LYS A 75 -14.41 -4.25 -14.72
C LYS A 75 -14.35 -5.76 -15.05
N LYS A 76 -15.47 -6.33 -15.52
CA LYS A 76 -15.53 -7.72 -16.01
C LYS A 76 -14.68 -7.82 -17.27
#